data_AF-A0A2M7IWT1-F1
#
_entry.id   AF-A0A2M7IWT1-F1
#
_cell.length_a   1.000
_cell.length_b   1.000
_cell.length_c   1.000
_cell.angle_alpha   90.00
_cell.angle_beta   90.00
_cell.angle_gamma   90.00
#
_symmetry.space_group_name_H-M   'P 1'
#
loop_
_entity.id
_entity.type
_entity.pdbx_description
1 polymer ?
#
loop_
_entity_poly.entity_id
_entity_poly.type
_entity_poly.pdbx_seq_one_letter_code
_entity_poly.pdbx_strand_id
1 'polypeptide(L)'
;MAQKILSAVILFTLVLYTQTTQKNITLKLDSLTSASFFDTAAISVDIFDLTANRKLYQKNNTMLMHPASNMKILTSAAGLLFLGQDFSFETSLYYDGFISDSTLFGNLFFVGGCDPDFTSADLQVLVSSVKNLGVNHVEGNIYGDVSMLDSLFWGNGWMWD
;
A
#
# COMPACT_ATOMS: atom_id res chain seq x y z
N MET A 1 -37.24 27.41 52.36
CA MET A 1 -36.69 28.10 51.17
C MET A 1 -35.20 27.83 51.00
N ALA A 2 -34.38 27.98 52.06
CA ALA A 2 -32.93 27.73 52.03
C ALA A 2 -32.50 26.33 51.54
N GLN A 3 -33.21 25.27 51.92
CA GLN A 3 -32.85 23.89 51.55
C GLN A 3 -33.01 23.60 50.04
N LYS A 4 -33.99 24.23 49.39
CA LYS A 4 -34.18 24.12 47.93
C LYS A 4 -33.10 24.87 47.15
N ILE A 5 -32.61 25.99 47.68
CA ILE A 5 -31.52 26.77 47.10
C ILE A 5 -30.19 26.02 47.23
N LEU A 6 -29.93 25.40 48.38
CA LEU A 6 -28.72 24.61 48.60
C LEU A 6 -28.66 23.39 47.67
N SER A 7 -29.78 22.67 47.50
CA SER A 7 -29.85 21.55 46.55
C SER A 7 -29.68 21.99 45.09
N ALA A 8 -30.21 23.14 44.71
CA ALA A 8 -30.04 23.69 43.36
C ALA A 8 -28.59 24.11 43.08
N VAL A 9 -27.91 24.71 44.07
CA VAL A 9 -26.49 25.08 43.94
C VAL A 9 -25.60 23.84 43.85
N ILE A 10 -25.86 22.79 44.64
CA ILE A 10 -25.11 21.53 44.57
C ILE A 10 -25.34 20.82 43.23
N LEU A 11 -26.58 20.83 42.72
CA LEU A 11 -26.88 20.24 41.41
C LEU A 11 -26.21 21.03 40.27
N PHE A 12 -26.17 22.37 40.38
CA PHE A 12 -25.52 23.24 39.40
C PHE A 12 -24.00 23.08 39.42
N THR A 13 -23.37 22.95 40.59
CA THR A 13 -21.93 22.70 40.70
C THR A 13 -21.54 21.30 40.25
N LEU A 14 -22.39 20.27 40.47
CA LEU A 14 -22.15 18.93 39.92
C LEU A 14 -22.22 18.91 38.38
N VAL A 15 -23.18 19.63 37.79
CA VAL A 15 -23.32 19.73 36.31
C VAL A 15 -22.15 20.49 35.68
N LEU A 16 -21.60 21.48 36.38
CA LEU A 16 -20.38 22.18 35.94
C LEU A 16 -19.14 21.26 36.03
N TYR A 17 -19.03 20.45 37.09
CA TYR A 17 -17.88 19.55 37.29
C TYR A 17 -17.84 18.40 36.28
N THR A 18 -19.02 17.89 35.86
CA THR A 18 -19.11 16.83 34.84
C THR A 18 -18.76 17.35 33.44
N GLN A 19 -19.03 18.63 33.13
CA GLN A 19 -18.59 19.23 31.86
C GLN A 19 -17.07 19.42 31.78
N THR A 20 -16.38 19.65 32.90
CA THR A 20 -14.91 19.84 32.92
C THR A 20 -14.07 18.57 32.78
N THR A 21 -14.67 17.37 32.92
CA THR A 21 -13.89 16.11 32.97
C THR A 21 -13.78 15.40 31.62
N GLN A 22 -14.45 15.87 30.58
CA GLN A 22 -14.18 15.43 29.22
C GLN A 22 -13.00 16.22 28.68
N LYS A 23 -11.78 15.71 28.90
CA LYS A 23 -10.55 16.18 28.25
C LYS A 23 -10.80 16.24 26.74
N ASN A 24 -11.15 17.42 26.23
CA ASN A 24 -11.58 17.62 24.86
C ASN A 24 -10.39 17.26 23.94
N ILE A 25 -10.53 16.17 23.19
CA ILE A 25 -9.50 15.64 22.30
C ILE A 25 -9.05 16.71 21.29
N THR A 26 -9.97 17.57 20.85
CA THR A 26 -9.71 18.72 19.98
C THR A 26 -8.69 19.66 20.62
N LEU A 27 -8.89 20.08 21.89
CA LEU A 27 -7.96 20.99 22.56
C LEU A 27 -6.54 20.41 22.71
N LYS A 28 -6.44 19.10 22.96
CA LYS A 28 -5.13 18.43 23.00
C LYS A 28 -4.46 18.41 21.63
N LEU A 29 -5.21 18.09 20.58
CA LEU A 29 -4.71 18.05 19.21
C LEU A 29 -4.34 19.44 18.71
N ASP A 30 -5.09 20.48 19.08
CA ASP A 30 -4.74 21.87 18.80
C ASP A 30 -3.42 22.27 19.47
N SER A 31 -3.25 21.90 20.74
CA SER A 31 -2.00 22.17 21.47
C SER A 31 -0.80 21.46 20.82
N LEU A 32 -0.96 20.19 20.41
CA LEU A 32 0.12 19.44 19.74
C LEU A 32 0.43 20.00 18.36
N THR A 33 -0.60 20.30 17.56
CA THR A 33 -0.44 20.78 16.19
C THR A 33 -0.03 22.26 16.11
N SER A 34 0.00 22.96 17.24
CA SER A 34 0.46 24.36 17.34
C SER A 34 1.78 24.47 18.12
N ALA A 35 2.46 23.34 18.36
CA ALA A 35 3.79 23.34 18.95
C ALA A 35 4.80 24.01 18.00
N SER A 36 5.80 24.70 18.57
CA SER A 36 6.80 25.47 17.81
C SER A 36 7.59 24.65 16.79
N PHE A 37 7.65 23.33 16.97
CA PHE A 37 8.21 22.39 15.99
C PHE A 37 7.57 22.55 14.60
N PHE A 38 6.29 22.94 14.54
CA PHE A 38 5.55 23.11 13.30
C PHE A 38 5.53 24.54 12.75
N ASP A 39 6.25 25.49 13.38
CA ASP A 39 6.23 26.91 12.97
C ASP A 39 6.69 27.12 11.52
N THR A 40 7.52 26.21 11.00
CA THR A 40 8.03 26.23 9.61
C THR A 40 7.53 25.06 8.77
N ALA A 41 6.55 24.30 9.25
CA ALA A 41 6.04 23.10 8.57
C ALA A 41 4.57 23.27 8.17
N ALA A 42 4.24 22.85 6.95
CA ALA A 42 2.85 22.65 6.59
C ALA A 42 2.37 21.32 7.19
N ILE A 43 1.29 21.36 7.98
CA ILE A 43 0.64 20.18 8.53
C ILE A 43 -0.83 20.12 8.14
N SER A 44 -1.28 18.90 7.87
CA SER A 44 -2.69 18.58 7.62
C SER A 44 -3.07 17.36 8.45
N VAL A 45 -4.22 17.42 9.11
CA VAL A 45 -4.74 16.37 9.99
C VAL A 45 -6.24 16.24 9.75
N ASP A 46 -6.71 15.03 9.49
CA ASP A 46 -8.14 14.69 9.46
C ASP A 46 -8.34 13.41 10.27
N ILE A 47 -9.15 13.48 11.32
CA ILE A 47 -9.44 12.35 12.21
C ILE A 47 -10.92 12.05 12.14
N PHE A 48 -11.23 10.80 11.75
CA PHE A 48 -12.58 10.32 11.58
C PHE A 48 -12.86 9.15 12.52
N ASP A 49 -13.98 9.19 13.23
CA ASP A 49 -14.50 8.09 14.02
C ASP A 49 -15.39 7.21 13.14
N LEU A 50 -14.92 6.01 12.82
CA LEU A 50 -15.65 5.05 12.00
C LEU A 50 -16.87 4.47 12.71
N THR A 51 -16.84 4.36 14.04
CA THR A 51 -17.95 3.80 14.83
C THR A 51 -19.09 4.80 14.93
N ALA A 52 -18.77 6.05 15.24
CA ALA A 52 -19.75 7.13 15.36
C ALA A 52 -20.06 7.80 14.01
N ASN A 53 -19.39 7.39 12.93
CA ASN A 53 -19.50 7.95 11.58
C ASN A 53 -19.40 9.48 11.54
N ARG A 54 -18.41 10.05 12.23
CA ARG A 54 -18.24 11.51 12.32
C ARG A 54 -16.78 11.93 12.40
N LYS A 55 -16.50 13.13 11.93
CA LYS A 55 -15.20 13.78 12.10
C LYS A 55 -15.00 14.19 13.56
N LEU A 56 -13.81 13.91 14.09
CA LEU A 56 -13.40 14.27 15.44
C LEU A 56 -12.49 15.50 15.47
N TYR A 57 -11.64 15.66 14.45
CA TYR A 57 -10.67 16.74 14.37
C TYR A 57 -10.25 17.00 12.93
N GLN A 58 -10.12 18.27 12.55
CA GLN A 58 -9.67 18.66 11.22
C GLN A 58 -8.77 19.89 11.31
N LYS A 59 -7.62 19.84 10.62
CA LYS A 59 -6.71 20.97 10.42
C LYS A 59 -6.17 20.90 9.00
N ASN A 60 -6.41 21.92 8.19
CA ASN A 60 -5.96 21.99 6.78
C ASN A 60 -6.30 20.74 5.95
N ASN A 61 -7.42 20.07 6.23
CA ASN A 61 -7.73 18.75 5.68
C ASN A 61 -8.02 18.74 4.16
N THR A 62 -8.20 19.91 3.55
CA THR A 62 -8.36 20.08 2.09
C THR A 62 -7.08 20.58 1.39
N MET A 63 -5.99 20.77 2.14
CA MET A 63 -4.70 21.17 1.59
C MET A 63 -4.03 19.97 0.93
N LEU A 64 -3.55 20.14 -0.30
CA LEU A 64 -2.75 19.13 -0.98
C LEU A 64 -1.37 19.01 -0.31
N MET A 65 -0.99 17.79 0.03
CA MET A 65 0.27 17.48 0.72
C MET A 65 1.01 16.38 -0.06
N HIS A 66 2.33 16.31 0.08
CA HIS A 66 3.09 15.17 -0.41
C HIS A 66 2.79 13.94 0.46
N PRO A 67 2.16 12.88 -0.08
CA PRO A 67 1.74 11.74 0.72
C PRO A 67 2.91 10.82 1.10
N ALA A 68 4.06 10.93 0.41
CA ALA A 68 5.14 9.96 0.48
C ALA A 68 4.58 8.52 0.33
N SER A 69 5.04 7.58 1.16
CA SER A 69 4.54 6.20 1.15
C SER A 69 3.06 6.04 1.50
N ASN A 70 2.35 7.08 1.99
CA ASN A 70 0.89 6.99 2.17
C ASN A 70 0.15 6.83 0.84
N MET A 71 0.77 7.17 -0.31
CA MET A 71 0.23 6.91 -1.64
C MET A 71 -0.04 5.41 -1.87
N LYS A 72 0.67 4.53 -1.17
CA LYS A 72 0.47 3.08 -1.23
C LYS A 72 -0.95 2.69 -0.84
N ILE A 73 -1.62 3.41 0.06
CA ILE A 73 -3.01 3.13 0.45
C ILE A 73 -3.93 3.20 -0.77
N LEU A 74 -3.82 4.26 -1.58
CA LEU A 74 -4.62 4.43 -2.79
C LEU A 74 -4.26 3.39 -3.85
N THR A 75 -2.96 3.13 -4.02
CA THR A 75 -2.48 2.16 -5.02
C THR A 75 -2.92 0.73 -4.68
N SER A 76 -2.83 0.31 -3.41
CA SER A 76 -3.28 -1.00 -2.96
C SER A 76 -4.80 -1.14 -3.03
N ALA A 77 -5.56 -0.10 -2.69
CA ALA A 77 -7.02 -0.12 -2.85
C ALA A 77 -7.43 -0.26 -4.32
N ALA A 78 -6.75 0.44 -5.23
CA ALA A 78 -6.95 0.29 -6.67
C ALA A 78 -6.59 -1.13 -7.15
N GLY A 79 -5.45 -1.68 -6.71
CA GLY A 79 -5.05 -3.05 -7.02
C GLY A 79 -6.13 -4.06 -6.61
N LEU A 80 -6.62 -3.99 -5.38
CA LEU A 80 -7.70 -4.86 -4.90
C LEU A 80 -8.99 -4.69 -5.71
N LEU A 81 -9.35 -3.47 -6.09
CA LEU A 81 -10.57 -3.18 -6.85
C LEU A 81 -10.51 -3.71 -8.30
N PHE A 82 -9.37 -3.54 -8.97
CA PHE A 82 -9.24 -3.83 -10.40
C PHE A 82 -8.71 -5.24 -10.70
N LEU A 83 -7.81 -5.76 -9.86
CA LEU A 83 -7.24 -7.10 -10.02
C LEU A 83 -8.03 -8.15 -9.23
N GLY A 84 -8.58 -7.75 -8.08
CA GLY A 84 -9.20 -8.67 -7.12
C GLY A 84 -8.20 -9.20 -6.10
N GLN A 85 -8.74 -9.77 -5.01
CA GLN A 85 -7.93 -10.33 -3.92
C GLN A 85 -7.22 -11.64 -4.30
N ASP A 86 -7.75 -12.35 -5.31
CA ASP A 86 -7.28 -13.68 -5.74
C ASP A 86 -6.41 -13.59 -7.00
N PHE A 87 -6.00 -12.38 -7.39
CA PHE A 87 -5.12 -12.18 -8.54
C PHE A 87 -3.74 -12.78 -8.28
N SER A 88 -3.22 -13.51 -9.27
CA SER A 88 -1.86 -14.05 -9.29
C SER A 88 -1.14 -13.61 -10.55
N PHE A 89 0.11 -13.18 -10.40
CA PHE A 89 1.00 -12.97 -11.54
C PHE A 89 1.39 -14.32 -12.16
N GLU A 90 1.56 -14.37 -13.48
CA GLU A 90 1.90 -15.61 -14.20
C GLU A 90 3.19 -15.42 -15.00
N THR A 91 4.25 -16.12 -14.58
CA THR A 91 5.52 -16.20 -15.34
C THR A 91 5.60 -17.55 -16.02
N SER A 92 5.81 -17.52 -17.34
CA SER A 92 5.66 -18.71 -18.20
C SER A 92 6.93 -19.01 -18.99
N LEU A 93 7.13 -20.29 -19.33
CA LEU A 93 8.25 -20.74 -20.13
C LEU A 93 7.73 -21.47 -21.37
N TYR A 94 8.08 -20.98 -22.54
CA TYR A 94 7.72 -21.56 -23.83
C TYR A 94 8.97 -22.04 -24.59
N TYR A 95 8.76 -22.89 -25.59
CA TYR A 95 9.79 -23.29 -26.52
C TYR A 95 9.23 -23.39 -27.94
N ASP A 96 10.11 -23.27 -28.94
CA ASP A 96 9.80 -23.57 -30.34
C ASP A 96 10.63 -24.76 -30.85
N GLY A 97 10.39 -25.19 -32.09
CA GLY A 97 11.14 -26.29 -32.70
C GLY A 97 10.73 -27.65 -32.17
N PHE A 98 11.69 -28.56 -32.02
CA PHE A 98 11.44 -29.93 -31.61
C PHE A 98 12.57 -30.50 -30.73
N ILE A 99 12.23 -31.53 -29.96
CA ILE A 99 13.17 -32.23 -29.09
C ILE A 99 13.54 -33.56 -29.74
N SER A 100 14.84 -33.82 -29.92
CA SER A 100 15.39 -35.10 -30.38
C SER A 100 16.68 -35.42 -29.63
N ASP A 101 16.86 -36.67 -29.21
CA ASP A 101 18.07 -37.14 -28.52
C ASP A 101 18.50 -36.23 -27.34
N SER A 102 17.53 -35.87 -26.49
CA SER A 102 17.70 -34.94 -25.36
C SER A 102 18.18 -33.52 -25.73
N THR A 103 18.10 -33.14 -27.00
CA THR A 103 18.44 -31.81 -27.49
C THR A 103 17.18 -31.10 -27.98
N LEU A 104 16.96 -29.88 -27.49
CA LEU A 104 15.99 -28.96 -28.06
C LEU A 104 16.63 -28.26 -29.28
N PHE A 105 16.15 -28.60 -30.47
CA PHE A 105 16.47 -27.91 -31.72
C PHE A 105 15.49 -26.74 -31.91
N GLY A 106 15.68 -25.70 -31.11
CA GLY A 106 14.81 -24.54 -31.01
C GLY A 106 15.23 -23.62 -29.87
N ASN A 107 14.41 -22.60 -29.62
CA ASN A 107 14.64 -21.57 -28.62
C ASN A 107 13.76 -21.80 -27.37
N LEU A 108 14.20 -21.24 -26.25
CA LEU A 108 13.41 -21.08 -25.03
C LEU A 108 12.99 -19.62 -24.86
N PHE A 109 11.78 -19.38 -24.39
CA PHE A 109 11.23 -18.06 -24.11
C PHE A 109 10.71 -18.00 -22.67
N PHE A 110 11.40 -17.27 -21.83
CA PHE A 110 10.98 -16.94 -20.47
C PHE A 110 10.14 -15.67 -20.53
N VAL A 111 8.83 -15.78 -20.35
CA VAL A 111 7.88 -14.67 -20.46
C VAL A 111 7.51 -14.20 -19.06
N GLY A 112 7.97 -12.99 -18.72
CA GLY A 112 7.79 -12.39 -17.40
C GLY A 112 6.35 -11.91 -17.17
N GLY A 113 5.76 -12.35 -16.05
CA GLY A 113 4.39 -11.98 -15.64
C GLY A 113 4.27 -10.73 -14.78
N CYS A 114 5.34 -9.98 -14.60
CA CYS A 114 5.45 -8.90 -13.61
C CYS A 114 5.27 -9.33 -12.14
N ASP A 115 5.59 -10.59 -11.82
CA ASP A 115 5.56 -11.09 -10.44
C ASP A 115 6.64 -10.40 -9.59
N PRO A 116 6.25 -9.54 -8.61
CA PRO A 116 7.21 -8.82 -7.77
C PRO A 116 7.86 -9.70 -6.70
N ASP A 117 7.38 -10.93 -6.50
CA ASP A 117 7.88 -11.89 -5.51
C ASP A 117 8.57 -13.09 -6.17
N PHE A 118 8.86 -13.03 -7.48
CA PHE A 118 9.53 -14.10 -8.20
C PHE A 118 10.93 -14.39 -7.65
N THR A 119 11.17 -15.65 -7.27
CA THR A 119 12.41 -16.08 -6.60
C THR A 119 13.25 -17.05 -7.45
N SER A 120 14.46 -17.35 -6.96
CA SER A 120 15.27 -18.43 -7.54
C SER A 120 14.64 -19.81 -7.43
N ALA A 121 13.72 -20.03 -6.49
CA ALA A 121 13.00 -21.30 -6.37
C ALA A 121 11.99 -21.45 -7.52
N ASP A 122 11.28 -20.37 -7.87
CA ASP A 122 10.33 -20.36 -8.99
C ASP A 122 11.06 -20.60 -10.32
N LEU A 123 12.23 -19.98 -10.50
CA LEU A 123 13.10 -20.27 -11.64
C LEU A 123 13.51 -21.74 -11.69
N GLN A 124 13.84 -22.36 -10.55
CA GLN A 124 14.17 -23.79 -10.51
C GLN A 124 13.00 -24.67 -10.91
N VAL A 125 11.76 -24.30 -10.60
CA VAL A 125 10.55 -25.01 -11.06
C VAL A 125 10.48 -24.96 -12.59
N LEU A 126 10.67 -23.79 -13.19
CA LEU A 126 10.64 -23.63 -14.66
C LEU A 126 11.76 -24.42 -15.35
N VAL A 127 12.98 -24.38 -14.81
CA VAL A 127 14.12 -25.18 -15.33
C VAL A 127 13.84 -26.68 -15.17
N SER A 128 13.25 -27.10 -14.05
CA SER A 128 12.89 -28.50 -13.83
C SER A 128 11.85 -28.97 -14.85
N SER A 129 10.91 -28.12 -15.25
CA SER A 129 9.96 -28.43 -16.32
C SER A 129 10.66 -28.72 -17.65
N VAL A 130 11.71 -27.98 -18.02
CA VAL A 130 12.52 -28.26 -19.22
C VAL A 130 13.23 -29.62 -19.11
N LYS A 131 13.85 -29.90 -17.96
CA LYS A 131 14.51 -31.19 -17.72
C LYS A 131 13.52 -32.36 -17.77
N ASN A 132 12.31 -32.16 -17.25
CA ASN A 132 11.24 -33.16 -17.28
C ASN A 132 10.74 -33.46 -18.70
N LEU A 133 10.97 -32.58 -19.67
CA LEU A 133 10.77 -32.84 -21.10
C LEU A 133 11.92 -33.67 -21.73
N GLY A 134 12.91 -34.08 -20.94
CA GLY A 134 14.07 -34.85 -21.39
C GLY A 134 15.17 -34.00 -22.05
N VAL A 135 15.07 -32.68 -21.99
CA VAL A 135 16.03 -31.74 -22.58
C VAL A 135 17.25 -31.59 -21.67
N ASN A 136 18.42 -31.89 -22.21
CA ASN A 136 19.74 -31.71 -21.59
C ASN A 136 20.62 -30.70 -22.36
N HIS A 137 20.30 -30.42 -23.62
CA HIS A 137 20.99 -29.46 -24.47
C HIS A 137 19.99 -28.59 -25.23
N VAL A 138 20.30 -27.32 -25.43
CA VAL A 138 19.49 -26.37 -26.22
C VAL A 138 20.40 -25.84 -27.33
N GLU A 139 20.04 -26.12 -28.58
CA GLU A 139 20.82 -25.72 -29.76
C GLU A 139 20.48 -24.31 -30.25
N GLY A 140 19.35 -23.74 -29.78
CA GLY A 140 18.97 -22.36 -30.05
C GLY A 140 19.30 -21.40 -28.90
N ASN A 141 18.53 -20.31 -28.84
CA ASN A 141 18.73 -19.23 -27.86
C ASN A 141 17.78 -19.35 -26.67
N ILE A 142 18.11 -18.64 -25.60
CA ILE A 142 17.23 -18.42 -24.45
C ILE A 142 16.89 -16.93 -24.41
N TYR A 143 15.60 -16.61 -24.53
CA TYR A 143 15.09 -15.24 -24.52
C TYR A 143 14.38 -14.94 -23.21
N GLY A 144 14.64 -13.76 -22.65
CA GLY A 144 13.81 -13.15 -21.62
C GLY A 144 12.86 -12.15 -22.27
N ASP A 145 11.57 -12.43 -22.25
CA ASP A 145 10.52 -11.55 -22.73
C ASP A 145 9.98 -10.71 -21.56
N VAL A 146 10.27 -9.41 -21.64
CA VAL A 146 9.82 -8.37 -20.70
C VAL A 146 8.82 -7.40 -21.36
N SER A 147 8.27 -7.76 -22.51
CA SER A 147 7.42 -6.88 -23.33
C SER A 147 6.04 -6.59 -22.73
N MET A 148 5.68 -7.26 -21.62
CA MET A 148 4.48 -6.96 -20.84
C MET A 148 4.50 -5.53 -20.26
N LEU A 149 5.70 -4.97 -20.04
CA LEU A 149 5.90 -3.60 -19.59
C LEU A 149 6.54 -2.76 -20.69
N ASP A 150 6.47 -1.44 -20.53
CA ASP A 150 7.24 -0.53 -21.37
C ASP A 150 8.74 -0.57 -21.05
N SER A 151 9.53 0.22 -21.77
CA SER A 151 10.98 0.33 -21.54
C SER A 151 11.36 1.39 -20.49
N LEU A 152 10.40 1.92 -19.73
CA LEU A 152 10.64 2.92 -18.69
C LEU A 152 10.90 2.22 -17.35
N PHE A 153 12.16 2.20 -16.96
CA PHE A 153 12.59 1.60 -15.70
C PHE A 153 12.38 2.48 -14.46
N TRP A 154 12.15 3.78 -14.65
CA TRP A 154 12.13 4.76 -13.57
C TRP A 154 10.79 5.47 -13.48
N GLY A 155 10.30 5.66 -12.24
CA GLY A 155 9.09 6.42 -11.98
C GLY A 155 9.28 7.91 -12.30
N ASN A 156 8.23 8.55 -12.82
CA ASN A 156 8.22 10.00 -13.00
C ASN A 156 8.46 10.72 -11.66
N GLY A 157 9.41 11.67 -11.67
CA GLY A 157 9.76 12.46 -10.48
C GLY A 157 10.74 11.78 -9.51
N TRP A 158 11.27 10.60 -9.84
CA TRP A 158 12.36 10.00 -9.07
C TRP A 158 13.65 10.80 -9.25
N MET A 159 14.38 10.97 -8.16
CA MET A 159 15.73 11.52 -8.18
C MET A 159 16.68 10.45 -8.70
N TRP A 160 17.75 10.87 -9.37
CA TRP A 160 18.71 9.96 -10.00
C TRP A 160 19.81 9.52 -9.01
N ASP A 161 19.94 10.22 -7.88
CA ASP A 161 20.93 10.05 -6.81
C ASP A 161 20.39 9.31 -5.58
#